data_AF-A0A258QIB0-F1
#
_entry.id   AF-A0A258QIB0-F1
#
_cell.length_a   1.000
_cell.length_b   1.000
_cell.length_c   1.000
_cell.angle_alpha   90.00
_cell.angle_beta   90.00
_cell.angle_gamma   90.00
#
_symmetry.space_group_name_H-M   'P 1'
#
loop_
_entity.id
_entity.type
_entity.pdbx_description
1 polymer ?
#
loop_
_entity_poly.entity_id
_entity_poly.type
_entity_poly.pdbx_seq_one_letter_code
_entity_poly.pdbx_strand_id
1 'polypeptide(L)' 'MDLLTLTATPIPRTLNMALSGIRDLSIIATPPRERLSVKTLLLRWDEAQIREAVQRELKRGGQVYFL' A
#
# COMPACT_ATOMS: atom_id res chain seq x y z
N MET A 1 -2.97 3.88 32.28
CA MET A 1 -2.84 4.66 31.04
C MET A 1 -2.83 3.67 29.91
N ASP A 2 -3.77 3.77 28.98
CA ASP A 2 -3.91 2.82 27.87
C ASP A 2 -3.38 3.46 26.58
N LEU A 3 -2.58 2.73 25.80
CA LEU A 3 -1.92 3.22 24.59
C LEU A 3 -2.39 2.44 23.37
N LEU A 4 -2.94 3.14 22.38
CA LEU A 4 -3.30 2.58 21.07
C LEU A 4 -2.37 3.14 19.99
N THR A 5 -1.72 2.26 19.22
CA THR A 5 -0.88 2.64 18.07
C THR A 5 -1.44 1.99 16.81
N LEU A 6 -1.74 2.81 15.80
CA LEU A 6 -2.20 2.36 14.48
C LEU A 6 -1.09 2.54 13.46
N THR A 7 -0.79 1.49 12.69
CA THR A 7 0.20 1.54 11.60
C THR A 7 -0.18 0.61 10.47
N ALA A 8 -0.02 1.07 9.23
CA ALA A 8 -0.14 0.23 8.04
C ALA A 8 1.14 -0.58 7.75
N THR A 9 2.27 -0.14 8.29
CA THR A 9 3.59 -0.74 8.09
C THR A 9 4.40 -0.62 9.39
N PRO A 10 4.34 -1.64 10.28
CA PRO A 10 5.13 -1.59 11.51
C PRO A 10 6.63 -1.62 11.17
N ILE A 11 7.42 -0.79 11.85
CA ILE A 11 8.88 -0.81 11.72
C ILE A 11 9.38 -2.19 12.21
N PRO A 12 10.39 -2.82 11.56
CA PRO A 12 10.79 -4.20 11.87
C PRO A 12 11.06 -4.47 13.37
N ARG A 13 11.68 -3.51 14.08
CA ARG A 13 11.94 -3.63 15.52
C ARG A 13 10.66 -3.60 16.36
N THR A 14 9.70 -2.73 16.04
CA THR A 14 8.42 -2.67 16.77
C THR A 14 7.55 -3.89 16.48
N LEU A 15 7.61 -4.44 15.26
CA LEU A 15 6.99 -5.70 14.92
C LEU A 15 7.60 -6.85 15.72
N ASN A 16 8.93 -6.90 15.85
CA ASN A 16 9.60 -7.92 16.64
C ASN A 16 9.22 -7.87 18.13
N MET A 17 9.10 -6.67 18.71
CA MET A 17 8.62 -6.51 20.10
C MET A 17 7.19 -7.03 20.28
N ALA A 18 6.32 -6.77 19.30
CA ALA A 18 4.96 -7.29 19.28
C ALA A 18 4.93 -8.83 19.19
N LEU A 19 5.67 -9.40 18.24
CA LEU A 19 5.75 -10.86 18.05
C LEU A 19 6.43 -11.58 19.22
N SER A 20 7.31 -10.90 19.95
CA SER A 20 7.96 -11.43 21.17
C SER A 20 7.06 -11.37 22.41
N GLY A 21 5.81 -10.87 22.28
CA GLY A 21 4.86 -10.75 23.39
C GLY A 21 5.14 -9.59 24.35
N ILE A 22 6.08 -8.70 24.01
CA ILE A 22 6.38 -7.48 24.80
C ILE A 22 5.30 -6.41 24.59
N ARG A 23 4.57 -6.47 23.46
CA ARG A 23 3.41 -5.63 23.13
C ARG A 23 2.33 -6.45 22.45
N ASP A 24 1.07 -6.20 22.80
CA ASP A 24 -0.05 -6.81 22.09
C ASP A 24 -0.18 -6.27 20.67
N LEU A 25 -0.50 -7.15 19.72
CA LEU A 25 -0.68 -6.83 18.31
C LEU A 25 -2.01 -7.38 17.80
N SER A 26 -2.83 -6.49 17.24
CA SER A 26 -4.02 -6.87 16.49
C SER A 26 -3.80 -6.57 15.01
N ILE A 27 -4.02 -7.57 14.15
CA ILE A 27 -3.82 -7.45 12.70
C ILE A 27 -5.19 -7.44 12.03
N ILE A 28 -5.47 -6.38 11.27
CA ILE A 28 -6.64 -6.28 10.40
C ILE A 28 -6.19 -6.60 8.97
N ALA A 29 -6.30 -7.88 8.58
CA ALA A 29 -5.82 -8.36 7.28
C ALA A 29 -6.90 -8.36 6.18
N THR A 30 -8.18 -8.39 6.55
CA THR A 30 -9.28 -8.48 5.58
C THR A 30 -9.47 -7.13 4.87
N PRO A 31 -9.31 -7.06 3.54
CA PRO A 31 -9.57 -5.83 2.80
C PRO A 31 -11.08 -5.50 2.82
N PRO A 32 -11.45 -4.22 2.65
CA PRO A 32 -12.85 -3.84 2.49
C PRO A 32 -13.45 -4.49 1.24
N ARG A 33 -14.79 -4.61 1.25
CA ARG A 33 -15.56 -5.10 0.09
C ARG A 33 -15.23 -4.27 -1.16
N GLU A 34 -15.27 -4.92 -2.31
CA GLU A 34 -15.03 -4.31 -3.63
C GLU A 34 -13.60 -3.78 -3.88
N ARG A 35 -12.65 -4.02 -2.97
CA ARG A 35 -11.24 -3.71 -3.23
C ARG A 35 -10.67 -4.65 -4.29
N LEU A 36 -10.34 -4.11 -5.46
CA LEU A 36 -9.57 -4.80 -6.49
C LEU A 36 -8.07 -4.68 -6.21
N SER A 37 -7.32 -5.74 -6.49
CA SER A 37 -5.86 -5.73 -6.40
C SER A 37 -5.24 -4.76 -7.40
N VAL A 38 -4.21 -4.04 -6.97
CA VAL A 38 -3.43 -3.15 -7.84
C VAL A 38 -2.56 -3.99 -8.78
N LYS A 39 -2.62 -3.71 -10.09
CA LYS A 39 -1.72 -4.32 -11.08
C LYS A 39 -0.38 -3.59 -11.04
N THR A 40 0.69 -4.28 -10.65
CA THR A 40 2.05 -3.72 -10.54
C THR A 40 2.93 -4.30 -11.64
N LEU A 41 3.63 -3.42 -12.37
CA LEU A 41 4.54 -3.79 -13.46
C LEU A 41 5.92 -3.18 -13.20
N LEU A 42 6.98 -3.98 -13.35
CA LEU A 42 8.37 -3.52 -13.29
C LEU A 42 8.92 -3.41 -14.71
N LEU A 43 9.10 -2.18 -15.18
CA LEU A 43 9.57 -1.88 -16.53
C LEU A 43 10.77 -0.94 -16.46
N ARG A 44 11.62 -0.96 -17.50
CA ARG A 44 12.60 0.11 -17.69
C ARG A 44 11.86 1.39 -18.08
N TRP A 45 12.51 2.53 -17.87
CA TRP A 45 11.97 3.81 -18.32
C TRP A 45 11.74 3.80 -19.83
N ASP A 46 10.48 3.94 -20.22
CA ASP A 46 10.03 4.04 -21.60
C ASP A 46 8.89 5.07 -21.66
N GLU A 47 9.14 6.18 -22.36
CA GLU A 47 8.19 7.28 -22.48
C GLU A 47 6.89 6.87 -23.16
N ALA A 48 6.94 5.93 -24.11
CA ALA A 48 5.74 5.47 -24.80
C ALA A 48 4.81 4.73 -23.83
N GLN A 49 5.38 3.85 -22.99
CA GLN A 49 4.65 3.11 -21.96
C GLN A 49 4.06 4.03 -20.90
N ILE A 50 4.85 5.00 -20.42
CA ILE A 50 4.39 5.98 -19.44
C ILE A 50 3.23 6.80 -20.00
N ARG A 51 3.35 7.30 -21.24
CA ARG A 51 2.29 8.07 -21.90
C ARG A 51 1.01 7.26 -22.07
N GLU A 52 1.11 6.01 -22.49
CA GLU A 52 -0.04 5.12 -22.63
C GLU A 52 -0.74 4.91 -21.28
N ALA A 53 0.04 4.63 -20.23
CA ALA A 53 -0.48 4.42 -18.88
C ALA A 53 -1.23 5.67 -18.35
N VAL A 54 -0.64 6.85 -18.53
CA VAL A 54 -1.25 8.14 -18.15
C VAL A 54 -2.54 8.38 -18.93
N GLN A 55 -2.53 8.24 -20.26
CA GLN A 55 -3.71 8.44 -21.09
C GLN A 55 -4.84 7.46 -20.73
N ARG A 56 -4.50 6.20 -20.41
CA ARG A 56 -5.48 5.20 -19.96
C ARG A 56 -6.14 5.57 -18.63
N GLU A 57 -5.42 6.21 -17.72
CA GLU A 57 -5.96 6.70 -16.45
C GLU A 57 -6.82 7.96 -16.64
N LEU A 58 -6.39 8.89 -17.49
CA LEU A 58 -7.18 10.09 -17.80
C LEU A 58 -8.48 9.75 -18.54
N LYS A 59 -8.44 8.78 -19.47
CA LYS A 59 -9.64 8.34 -20.22
C LYS A 59 -10.74 7.75 -19.32
N ARG A 60 -10.38 7.20 -18.14
CA ARG A 60 -11.38 6.74 -17.15
C ARG A 60 -11.82 7.82 -16.17
N GLY A 61 -11.35 9.06 -16.34
CA GLY A 61 -11.57 10.16 -15.39
C GLY A 61 -10.76 10.03 -14.09
N GLY A 62 -9.72 9.20 -14.08
CA GLY A 62 -8.85 8.99 -12.93
C GLY A 62 -7.76 10.04 -12.78
N GLN A 63 -6.93 9.89 -11.74
CA GLN A 63 -5.79 10.74 -11.44
C GLN A 63 -4.50 9.93 -11.44
N VAL A 64 -3.39 10.57 -11.82
CA VAL A 64 -2.07 9.95 -11.86
C VAL A 64 -1.18 10.55 -10.79
N TYR A 65 -0.52 9.69 -10.01
CA TYR A 65 0.59 10.05 -9.14
C TYR A 65 1.92 9.75 -9.84
N PHE A 66 2.83 10.72 -9.85
CA PHE A 66 4.19 10.60 -10.38
C PHE A 66 5.16 11.03 -9.27
N LEU A 67 6.15 10.18 -8.95
CA LEU A 67 7.08 10.36 -7.82
C LEU A 67 8.50 10.64 -8.31
#